data_AF-A3X1N1-F1
#
_entry.id   AF-A3X1N1-F1
#
_cell.length_a   1.000
_cell.length_b   1.000
_cell.length_c   1.000
_cell.angle_alpha   90.00
_cell.angle_beta   90.00
_cell.angle_gamma   90.00
#
_symmetry.space_group_name_H-M   'P 1'
#
loop_
_entity.id
_entity.type
_entity.pdbx_description
1 polymer ?
#
loop_
_entity_poly.entity_id
_entity_poly.type
_entity_poly.pdbx_seq_one_letter_code
_entity_poly.pdbx_strand_id
1 'polypeptide(L)'
;MKDLLPLSVPEDLKIFEEATCLLPGENRQQFEIIKKMIINDIRPKTNLEWLWVLDLVELSWEILRYRRMREKILEIHRVDAIASILQQLDGVGMPSQSQAFVQSCSRRSSMEWREDPTAASEIEARLVAGGFDTAAVNAEVFLLAQSSFGLFDRLMQSAQSRRISLFREITGHRVLDSRNNPANSVISRLPSPPISRR
;
A
#
# COMPACT_ATOMS: atom_id res chain seq x y z
N MET A 1 1.59 -30.71 -21.95
CA MET A 1 1.39 -29.34 -21.44
C MET A 1 0.70 -28.56 -22.54
N LYS A 2 -0.54 -28.10 -22.35
CA LYS A 2 -1.14 -27.14 -23.29
C LYS A 2 -0.49 -25.80 -23.00
N ASP A 3 0.28 -25.29 -23.95
CA ASP A 3 0.72 -23.89 -23.95
C ASP A 3 -0.53 -23.01 -23.91
N LEU A 4 -0.90 -22.58 -22.70
CA LEU A 4 -1.92 -21.57 -22.51
C LEU A 4 -1.28 -20.27 -22.97
N LEU A 5 -1.65 -19.82 -24.17
CA LEU A 5 -1.33 -18.48 -24.65
C LEU A 5 -1.59 -17.48 -23.52
N PRO A 6 -0.69 -16.51 -23.29
CA PRO A 6 -0.88 -15.51 -22.25
C PRO A 6 -2.24 -14.84 -22.46
N LEU A 7 -3.08 -14.82 -21.42
CA LEU A 7 -4.35 -14.11 -21.43
C LEU A 7 -4.05 -12.62 -21.66
N SER A 8 -4.33 -12.14 -22.85
CA SER A 8 -4.21 -10.73 -23.22
C SER A 8 -5.55 -10.03 -23.05
N VAL A 9 -5.49 -8.76 -22.65
CA VAL A 9 -6.67 -7.89 -22.63
C VAL A 9 -7.26 -7.84 -24.07
N PRO A 10 -8.59 -7.97 -24.23
CA PRO A 10 -9.25 -7.82 -25.53
C PRO A 10 -8.96 -6.46 -26.16
N GLU A 11 -8.86 -6.40 -27.49
CA GLU A 11 -8.48 -5.19 -28.22
C GLU A 11 -9.37 -3.99 -27.86
N ASP A 12 -10.69 -4.21 -27.82
CA ASP A 12 -11.69 -3.19 -27.51
C ASP A 12 -11.56 -2.62 -26.08
N LEU A 13 -10.82 -3.31 -25.19
CA LEU A 13 -10.63 -2.90 -23.80
C LEU A 13 -9.22 -2.33 -23.54
N LYS A 14 -8.34 -2.28 -24.54
CA LYS A 14 -7.00 -1.70 -24.37
C LYS A 14 -7.01 -0.23 -23.96
N ILE A 15 -8.06 0.52 -24.30
CA ILE A 15 -8.23 1.91 -23.85
C ILE A 15 -8.26 2.03 -22.32
N PHE A 16 -8.77 1.02 -21.62
CA PHE A 16 -8.76 0.95 -20.15
C PHE A 16 -7.40 0.53 -19.59
N GLU A 17 -6.55 -0.12 -20.39
CA GLU A 17 -5.17 -0.46 -20.02
C GLU A 17 -4.24 0.75 -20.17
N GLU A 18 -4.43 1.56 -21.21
CA GLU A 18 -3.68 2.82 -21.40
C GLU A 18 -3.95 3.84 -20.29
N ALA A 19 -5.14 3.77 -19.68
CA ALA A 19 -5.54 4.60 -18.54
C ALA A 19 -4.78 4.31 -17.23
N THR A 20 -3.88 3.31 -17.20
CA THR A 20 -3.11 2.95 -16.00
C THR A 20 -2.30 4.14 -15.48
N CYS A 21 -2.81 4.78 -14.43
CA CYS A 21 -2.23 5.99 -13.85
C CYS A 21 -1.09 5.63 -12.87
N LEU A 22 0.07 5.28 -13.42
CA LEU A 22 1.30 5.21 -12.64
C LEU A 22 1.78 6.62 -12.30
N LEU A 23 2.12 6.83 -11.03
CA LEU A 23 2.72 8.09 -10.58
C LEU A 23 4.22 8.12 -10.91
N PRO A 24 4.83 9.32 -11.00
CA PRO A 24 6.28 9.45 -11.12
C PRO A 24 7.02 8.65 -10.03
N GLY A 25 8.02 7.87 -10.44
CA GLY A 25 8.79 6.99 -9.55
C GLY A 25 8.18 5.61 -9.32
N GLU A 26 6.98 5.34 -9.83
CA GLU A 26 6.39 4.00 -9.76
C GLU A 26 6.99 3.04 -10.81
N ASN A 27 7.22 1.79 -10.40
CA ASN A 27 7.84 0.79 -11.26
C ASN A 27 6.80 0.09 -12.14
N ARG A 28 6.82 0.39 -13.44
CA ARG A 28 5.96 -0.24 -14.46
C ARG A 28 6.06 -1.76 -14.48
N GLN A 29 7.26 -2.32 -14.34
CA GLN A 29 7.44 -3.78 -14.37
C GLN A 29 6.75 -4.46 -13.18
N GLN A 30 6.82 -3.86 -11.98
CA GLN A 30 6.11 -4.37 -10.80
C GLN A 30 4.59 -4.31 -10.98
N PHE A 31 4.08 -3.23 -11.57
CA PHE A 31 2.66 -3.11 -11.89
C PHE A 31 2.23 -4.22 -12.86
N GLU A 32 2.98 -4.43 -13.95
CA GLU A 32 2.68 -5.47 -14.94
C GLU A 32 2.75 -6.88 -14.35
N ILE A 33 3.63 -7.13 -13.38
CA ILE A 33 3.68 -8.41 -12.65
C ILE A 33 2.37 -8.63 -11.89
N ILE A 34 1.92 -7.64 -11.11
CA ILE A 34 0.66 -7.74 -10.35
C ILE A 34 -0.53 -7.91 -11.29
N LYS A 35 -0.55 -7.15 -12.38
CA LYS A 35 -1.57 -7.27 -13.43
C LYS A 35 -1.65 -8.70 -13.97
N LYS A 36 -0.51 -9.25 -14.41
CA LYS A 36 -0.44 -10.62 -14.95
C LYS A 36 -0.86 -11.66 -13.92
N MET A 37 -0.43 -11.53 -12.67
CA MET A 37 -0.82 -12.44 -11.59
C MET A 37 -2.35 -12.45 -11.43
N ILE A 38 -2.98 -11.29 -11.30
CA ILE A 38 -4.43 -11.17 -11.09
C ILE A 38 -5.21 -11.70 -12.29
N ILE A 39 -4.81 -11.35 -13.52
CA ILE A 39 -5.46 -11.84 -14.75
C ILE A 39 -5.36 -13.36 -14.85
N ASN A 40 -4.19 -13.93 -14.55
CA ASN A 40 -3.97 -15.37 -14.62
C ASN A 40 -4.75 -16.14 -13.55
N ASP A 41 -4.92 -15.56 -12.36
CA ASP A 41 -5.70 -16.19 -11.28
C ASP A 41 -7.19 -16.14 -11.57
N ILE A 42 -7.70 -14.99 -12.04
CA ILE A 42 -9.14 -14.81 -12.25
C ILE A 42 -9.59 -15.43 -13.57
N ARG A 43 -8.79 -15.30 -14.63
CA ARG A 43 -9.09 -15.74 -16.01
C ARG A 43 -10.45 -15.20 -16.48
N PRO A 44 -10.58 -13.87 -16.67
CA PRO A 44 -11.84 -13.25 -17.08
C PRO A 44 -12.36 -13.84 -18.40
N LYS A 45 -13.66 -14.14 -18.44
CA LYS A 45 -14.33 -14.83 -19.56
C LYS A 45 -15.20 -13.91 -20.43
N THR A 46 -15.69 -12.82 -19.86
CA THR A 46 -16.56 -11.85 -20.53
C THR A 46 -15.93 -10.47 -20.49
N ASN A 47 -16.37 -9.57 -21.37
CA ASN A 47 -15.88 -8.18 -21.37
C ASN A 47 -16.16 -7.48 -20.02
N LEU A 48 -17.28 -7.82 -19.36
CA LEU A 48 -17.60 -7.31 -18.04
C LEU A 48 -16.63 -7.82 -16.97
N GLU A 49 -16.29 -9.12 -16.98
CA GLU A 49 -15.25 -9.66 -16.10
C GLU A 49 -13.88 -9.01 -16.37
N TRP A 50 -13.55 -8.71 -17.63
CA TRP A 50 -12.32 -8.00 -17.96
C TRP A 50 -12.26 -6.60 -17.35
N LEU A 51 -13.34 -5.81 -17.43
CA LEU A 51 -13.41 -4.49 -16.80
C LEU A 51 -13.19 -4.59 -15.28
N TRP A 52 -13.89 -5.51 -14.61
CA TRP A 52 -13.71 -5.72 -13.18
C TRP A 52 -12.30 -6.18 -12.79
N VAL A 53 -11.66 -7.01 -13.63
CA VAL A 53 -10.29 -7.45 -13.41
C VAL A 53 -9.31 -6.28 -13.56
N LEU A 54 -9.49 -5.39 -14.53
CA LEU A 54 -8.67 -4.20 -14.67
C LEU A 54 -8.81 -3.27 -13.46
N ASP A 55 -10.04 -3.01 -13.01
CA ASP A 55 -10.30 -2.25 -11.78
C ASP A 55 -9.62 -2.89 -10.56
N LEU A 56 -9.66 -4.23 -10.48
CA LEU A 56 -9.04 -4.98 -9.38
C LEU A 56 -7.51 -4.83 -9.36
N VAL A 57 -6.89 -4.79 -10.55
CA VAL A 57 -5.46 -4.54 -10.71
C VAL A 57 -5.12 -3.14 -10.22
N GLU A 58 -5.87 -2.13 -10.66
CA GLU A 58 -5.67 -0.75 -10.22
C GLU A 58 -5.85 -0.58 -8.71
N LEU A 59 -6.93 -1.10 -8.14
CA LEU A 59 -7.17 -1.07 -6.69
C LEU A 59 -6.06 -1.77 -5.88
N SER A 60 -5.51 -2.86 -6.42
CA SER A 60 -4.39 -3.56 -5.78
C SER A 60 -3.12 -2.72 -5.81
N TRP A 61 -2.88 -1.98 -6.90
CA TRP A 61 -1.78 -1.04 -7.01
C TRP A 61 -1.96 0.18 -6.08
N GLU A 62 -3.17 0.75 -6.02
CA GLU A 62 -3.50 1.85 -5.09
C GLU A 62 -3.22 1.47 -3.63
N ILE A 63 -3.60 0.26 -3.21
CA ILE A 63 -3.32 -0.22 -1.85
C ILE A 63 -1.81 -0.24 -1.57
N LEU A 64 -0.99 -0.73 -2.51
CA LEU A 64 0.47 -0.72 -2.36
C LEU A 64 1.04 0.69 -2.33
N ARG A 65 0.54 1.57 -3.20
CA ARG A 65 0.91 2.99 -3.23
C ARG A 65 0.61 3.66 -1.90
N TYR A 66 -0.58 3.50 -1.34
CA TYR A 66 -0.95 4.10 -0.07
C TYR A 66 -0.12 3.58 1.09
N ARG A 67 0.26 2.29 1.10
CA ARG A 67 1.19 1.74 2.09
C ARG A 67 2.56 2.39 2.02
N ARG A 68 3.13 2.51 0.83
CA ARG A 68 4.43 3.17 0.61
C ARG A 68 4.39 4.65 0.99
N MET A 69 3.33 5.36 0.62
CA MET A 69 3.16 6.78 0.98
C MET A 69 3.01 6.96 2.49
N ARG A 70 2.28 6.07 3.16
CA ARG A 70 2.15 6.07 4.62
C ARG A 70 3.52 5.89 5.31
N GLU A 71 4.36 4.99 4.83
CA GLU A 71 5.73 4.81 5.33
C GLU A 71 6.57 6.08 5.13
N LYS A 72 6.51 6.70 3.95
CA LYS A 72 7.22 7.96 3.67
C LYS A 72 6.77 9.13 4.54
N ILE A 73 5.49 9.19 4.90
CA ILE A 73 4.97 10.20 5.82
C ILE A 73 5.53 10.03 7.23
N LEU A 74 5.69 8.78 7.71
CA LEU A 74 6.38 8.53 8.98
C LEU A 74 7.83 9.00 8.94
N GLU A 75 8.55 8.71 7.85
CA GLU A 75 9.93 9.17 7.67
C GLU A 75 10.03 10.71 7.70
N ILE A 76 9.10 11.41 7.05
CA ILE A 76 9.03 12.87 7.05
C ILE A 76 8.82 13.40 8.48
N HIS A 77 7.83 12.87 9.20
CA HIS A 77 7.54 13.31 10.57
C HIS A 77 8.56 12.89 11.61
N ARG A 78 9.48 11.96 11.29
CA ARG A 78 10.56 11.56 12.19
C ARG A 78 11.50 12.72 12.53
N VAL A 79 11.79 13.57 11.55
CA VAL A 79 12.60 14.78 11.76
C VAL A 79 11.87 15.75 12.70
N ASP A 80 10.58 15.97 12.47
CA ASP A 80 9.76 16.86 13.29
C ASP A 80 9.62 16.34 14.74
N ALA A 81 9.48 15.03 14.92
CA ALA A 81 9.42 14.39 16.22
C ALA A 81 10.72 14.60 17.02
N ILE A 82 11.87 14.46 16.36
CA ILE A 82 13.17 14.71 16.99
C ILE A 82 13.31 16.17 17.38
N ALA A 83 12.89 17.10 16.52
CA ALA A 83 12.87 18.53 16.88
C ALA A 83 11.96 18.82 18.07
N SER A 84 10.75 18.23 18.10
CA SER A 84 9.78 18.36 19.21
C SER A 84 10.38 17.89 20.52
N ILE A 85 10.99 16.70 20.54
CA ILE A 85 11.57 16.12 21.76
C ILE A 85 12.80 16.91 22.21
N LEU A 86 13.68 17.32 21.29
CA LEU A 86 14.82 18.17 21.63
C LEU A 86 14.36 19.52 22.22
N GLN A 87 13.29 20.10 21.68
CA GLN A 87 12.72 21.32 22.22
C GLN A 87 12.19 21.11 23.65
N GLN A 88 11.60 19.95 23.94
CA GLN A 88 11.15 19.61 25.29
C GLN A 88 12.33 19.47 26.26
N LEU A 89 13.40 18.79 25.86
CA LEU A 89 14.61 18.61 26.68
C LEU A 89 15.32 19.95 26.93
N ASP A 90 15.45 20.78 25.91
CA ASP A 90 16.26 22.01 25.94
C ASP A 90 15.48 23.21 26.48
N GLY A 91 14.15 23.10 26.47
CA GLY A 91 13.24 24.11 27.00
C GLY A 91 13.01 24.02 28.51
N VAL A 92 13.38 22.91 29.16
CA VAL A 92 13.18 22.76 30.62
C VAL A 92 13.96 23.84 31.37
N GLY A 93 13.25 24.65 32.16
CA GLY A 93 13.85 25.71 32.96
C GLY A 93 14.23 26.98 32.19
N MET A 94 13.95 27.04 30.89
CA MET A 94 14.21 28.23 30.08
C MET A 94 13.10 29.29 30.22
N PRO A 95 13.45 30.59 30.22
CA PRO A 95 12.47 31.66 30.16
C PRO A 95 11.60 31.58 28.90
N SER A 96 10.34 32.00 28.99
CA SER A 96 9.41 32.03 27.84
C SER A 96 9.94 32.83 26.65
N GLN A 97 10.70 33.90 26.91
CA GLN A 97 11.33 34.73 25.88
C GLN A 97 12.38 33.96 25.05
N SER A 98 12.95 32.88 25.59
CA SER A 98 13.96 32.03 24.94
C SER A 98 13.35 30.90 24.11
N GLN A 99 12.03 30.68 24.15
CA GLN A 99 11.39 29.55 23.47
C GLN A 99 11.64 29.53 21.96
N ALA A 100 11.58 30.69 21.29
CA ALA A 100 11.84 30.79 19.85
C ALA A 100 13.29 30.39 19.49
N PHE A 101 14.25 30.73 20.36
CA PHE A 101 15.64 30.32 20.22
C PHE A 101 15.79 28.80 20.37
N VAL A 102 15.20 28.22 21.43
CA VAL A 102 15.21 26.77 21.67
C VAL A 102 14.60 26.00 20.49
N GLN A 103 13.46 26.46 19.97
CA GLN A 103 12.81 25.86 18.80
C GLN A 103 13.72 25.91 17.56
N SER A 104 14.40 27.04 17.32
CA SER A 104 15.32 27.19 16.19
C SER A 104 16.52 26.25 16.30
N CYS A 105 17.11 26.13 17.49
CA CYS A 105 18.22 25.20 17.76
C CYS A 105 17.78 23.74 17.60
N SER A 106 16.59 23.38 18.08
CA SER A 106 16.04 22.03 17.98
C SER A 106 15.79 21.63 16.53
N ARG A 107 15.24 22.54 15.73
CA ARG A 107 15.03 22.32 14.29
C ARG A 107 16.34 22.17 13.51
N ARG A 108 17.37 22.94 13.86
CA ARG A 108 18.69 22.78 13.24
C ARG A 108 19.28 21.41 13.60
N SER A 109 19.24 21.05 14.88
CA SER A 109 19.76 19.77 15.37
C SER A 109 19.04 18.57 14.73
N SER A 110 17.72 18.65 14.52
CA SER A 110 16.98 17.58 13.83
C SER A 110 17.35 17.43 12.35
N MET A 111 17.76 18.52 11.69
CA MET A 111 18.27 18.45 10.31
C MET A 111 19.67 17.82 10.29
N GLU A 112 20.53 18.18 11.24
CA GLU A 112 21.85 17.55 11.43
C GLU A 112 21.69 16.05 11.72
N TRP A 113 20.73 15.65 12.57
CA TRP A 113 20.38 14.24 12.79
C TRP A 113 20.02 13.50 11.50
N ARG A 114 19.38 14.17 10.53
CA ARG A 114 19.00 13.55 9.26
C ARG A 114 20.19 13.39 8.30
N GLU A 115 21.11 14.34 8.32
CA GLU A 115 22.16 14.49 7.29
C GLU A 115 23.51 13.91 7.71
N ASP A 116 23.84 13.93 9.00
CA ASP A 116 25.12 13.47 9.54
C ASP A 116 24.93 12.26 10.49
N PRO A 117 25.44 11.07 10.14
CA PRO A 117 25.38 9.89 11.00
C PRO A 117 26.03 10.07 12.38
N THR A 118 27.06 10.93 12.49
CA THR A 118 27.73 11.21 13.76
C THR A 118 26.81 12.01 14.67
N ALA A 119 26.29 13.13 14.16
CA ALA A 119 25.28 13.92 14.86
C ALA A 119 24.03 13.08 15.21
N ALA A 120 23.62 12.19 14.30
CA ALA A 120 22.49 11.30 14.53
C ALA A 120 22.72 10.42 15.78
N SER A 121 23.87 9.78 15.88
CA SER A 121 24.22 8.94 17.03
C SER A 121 24.32 9.72 18.33
N GLU A 122 24.87 10.94 18.31
CA GLU A 122 24.97 11.80 19.49
C GLU A 122 23.60 12.27 19.97
N ILE A 123 22.74 12.69 19.04
CA ILE A 123 21.37 13.12 19.32
C ILE A 123 20.56 11.94 19.86
N GLU A 124 20.64 10.76 19.25
CA GLU A 124 19.93 9.57 19.74
C GLU A 124 20.38 9.18 21.16
N ALA A 125 21.68 9.22 21.45
CA ALA A 125 22.18 8.99 22.80
C ALA A 125 21.63 10.02 23.80
N ARG A 126 21.55 11.30 23.39
CA ARG A 126 20.98 12.38 24.20
C ARG A 126 19.48 12.18 24.47
N LEU A 127 18.71 11.78 23.45
CA LEU A 127 17.29 11.46 23.59
C LEU A 127 17.08 10.34 24.61
N VAL A 128 17.85 9.26 24.51
CA VAL A 128 17.79 8.12 25.45
C VAL A 128 18.16 8.55 26.87
N ALA A 129 19.21 9.36 27.05
CA ALA A 129 19.58 9.91 28.36
C ALA A 129 18.46 10.78 28.96
N GLY A 130 17.67 11.44 28.11
CA GLY A 130 16.46 12.18 28.47
C GLY A 130 15.21 11.32 28.69
N GLY A 131 15.29 9.99 28.58
CA GLY A 131 14.17 9.07 28.75
C GLY A 131 13.33 8.83 27.49
N PHE A 132 13.77 9.33 26.32
CA PHE A 132 13.10 9.15 25.04
C PHE A 132 13.80 8.04 24.25
N ASP A 133 13.35 6.81 24.47
CA ASP A 133 13.77 5.67 23.68
C ASP A 133 13.13 5.67 22.27
N THR A 134 13.47 4.67 21.46
CA THR A 134 12.91 4.54 20.10
C THR A 134 11.39 4.43 20.09
N ALA A 135 10.77 3.85 21.12
CA ALA A 135 9.32 3.73 21.20
C ALA A 135 8.67 5.09 21.50
N ALA A 136 9.25 5.90 22.38
CA ALA A 136 8.80 7.26 22.66
C ALA A 136 8.91 8.15 21.41
N VAL A 137 10.04 8.09 20.69
CA VAL A 137 10.21 8.82 19.42
C VAL A 137 9.16 8.38 18.40
N ASN A 138 8.95 7.07 18.22
CA ASN A 138 7.93 6.57 17.31
C ASN A 138 6.53 7.05 17.70
N ALA A 139 6.19 7.05 18.99
CA ALA A 139 4.90 7.56 19.47
C ALA A 139 4.70 9.05 19.10
N GLU A 140 5.72 9.88 19.27
CA GLU A 140 5.69 11.28 18.85
C GLU A 140 5.48 11.41 17.33
N VAL A 141 6.17 10.59 16.52
CA VAL A 141 5.94 10.53 15.06
C VAL A 141 4.48 10.22 14.75
N PHE A 142 3.87 9.25 15.44
CA PHE A 142 2.47 8.88 15.22
C PHE A 142 1.50 10.01 15.61
N LEU A 143 1.78 10.72 16.70
CA LEU A 143 0.97 11.87 17.13
C LEU A 143 1.02 12.99 16.08
N LEU A 144 2.22 13.32 15.59
CA LEU A 144 2.40 14.34 14.55
C LEU A 144 1.78 13.92 13.21
N ALA A 145 1.83 12.63 12.87
CA ALA A 145 1.32 12.10 11.61
C ALA A 145 -0.18 11.76 11.64
N GLN A 146 -0.89 11.94 12.75
CA GLN A 146 -2.24 11.41 12.99
C GLN A 146 -3.24 11.77 11.87
N SER A 147 -3.24 13.03 11.42
CA SER A 147 -4.16 13.52 10.38
C SER A 147 -3.89 12.86 9.02
N SER A 148 -2.61 12.80 8.62
CA SER A 148 -2.15 12.11 7.41
C SER A 148 -2.46 10.62 7.47
N PHE A 149 -2.26 9.99 8.62
CA PHE A 149 -2.60 8.57 8.83
C PHE A 149 -4.08 8.28 8.62
N GLY A 150 -4.95 9.10 9.22
CA GLY A 150 -6.39 8.97 9.03
C GLY A 150 -6.81 9.09 7.57
N LEU A 151 -6.14 9.93 6.76
CA LEU A 151 -6.37 10.01 5.32
C LEU A 151 -6.00 8.70 4.61
N PHE A 152 -4.78 8.19 4.82
CA PHE A 152 -4.33 6.96 4.15
C PHE A 152 -5.12 5.73 4.58
N ASP A 153 -5.52 5.64 5.85
CA ASP A 153 -6.37 4.55 6.34
C ASP A 153 -7.74 4.57 5.66
N ARG A 154 -8.37 5.75 5.47
CA ARG A 154 -9.62 5.86 4.72
C ARG A 154 -9.46 5.48 3.24
N LEU A 155 -8.41 5.96 2.59
CA LEU A 155 -8.12 5.63 1.18
C LEU A 155 -7.88 4.13 1.01
N MET A 156 -7.06 3.54 1.87
CA MET A 156 -6.77 2.10 1.86
C MET A 156 -8.02 1.27 2.16
N GLN A 157 -8.84 1.66 3.15
CA GLN A 157 -10.08 0.97 3.45
C GLN A 157 -11.07 1.05 2.28
N SER A 158 -11.19 2.21 1.63
CA SER A 158 -12.04 2.37 0.44
C SER A 158 -11.59 1.45 -0.70
N ALA A 159 -10.28 1.40 -1.00
CA ALA A 159 -9.75 0.53 -2.04
C ALA A 159 -9.94 -0.95 -1.71
N GLN A 160 -9.70 -1.36 -0.45
CA GLN A 160 -9.91 -2.73 0.01
C GLN A 160 -11.38 -3.16 -0.06
N SER A 161 -12.31 -2.31 0.38
CA SER A 161 -13.74 -2.56 0.30
C SER A 161 -14.19 -2.76 -1.15
N ARG A 162 -13.78 -1.86 -2.06
CA ARG A 162 -14.07 -1.99 -3.49
C ARG A 162 -13.51 -3.28 -4.08
N ARG A 163 -12.27 -3.65 -3.72
CA ARG A 163 -11.62 -4.90 -4.14
C ARG A 163 -12.44 -6.13 -3.72
N ILE A 164 -12.90 -6.17 -2.47
CA ILE A 164 -13.74 -7.26 -1.95
C ILE A 164 -15.07 -7.32 -2.70
N SER A 165 -15.70 -6.18 -2.97
CA SER A 165 -16.95 -6.12 -3.74
C SER A 165 -16.77 -6.65 -5.16
N LEU A 166 -15.73 -6.24 -5.89
CA LEU A 166 -15.47 -6.72 -7.24
C LEU A 166 -15.23 -8.23 -7.30
N PHE A 167 -14.49 -8.79 -6.34
CA PHE A 167 -14.34 -10.25 -6.23
C PHE A 167 -15.67 -10.98 -6.05
N ARG A 168 -16.60 -10.40 -5.28
CA ARG A 168 -17.95 -10.95 -5.10
C ARG A 168 -18.76 -10.86 -6.39
N GLU A 169 -18.70 -9.74 -7.11
CA GLU A 169 -19.39 -9.56 -8.39
C GLU A 169 -18.91 -10.57 -9.44
N ILE A 170 -17.60 -10.74 -9.61
CA ILE A 170 -17.04 -11.76 -10.53
C ILE A 170 -17.55 -13.16 -10.16
N THR A 171 -17.53 -13.50 -8.88
CA THR A 171 -17.98 -14.82 -8.41
C THR A 171 -19.49 -14.99 -8.63
N GLY A 172 -20.29 -13.97 -8.32
CA GLY A 172 -21.74 -13.96 -8.51
C GLY A 172 -22.13 -14.09 -9.98
N HIS A 173 -21.49 -13.33 -10.86
CA HIS A 173 -21.68 -13.38 -12.31
C HIS A 173 -21.45 -14.80 -12.84
N ARG A 174 -20.37 -15.46 -12.42
CA ARG A 174 -20.07 -16.85 -12.83
C ARG A 174 -21.11 -17.86 -12.36
N VAL A 175 -21.64 -17.69 -11.15
CA VAL A 175 -22.69 -18.56 -10.63
C VAL A 175 -23.99 -18.39 -11.42
N LEU A 176 -24.35 -17.14 -11.75
CA LEU A 176 -25.54 -16.84 -12.56
C LEU A 176 -25.39 -17.40 -13.98
N ASP A 177 -24.25 -17.20 -14.63
CA ASP A 177 -23.95 -17.75 -15.95
C ASP A 177 -24.04 -19.29 -15.96
N SER A 178 -23.48 -19.94 -14.93
CA SER A 178 -23.51 -21.40 -14.81
C SER A 178 -24.93 -21.95 -14.62
N ARG A 179 -25.80 -21.20 -13.93
CA ARG A 179 -27.23 -21.56 -13.76
C ARG A 179 -28.02 -21.36 -15.06
N ASN A 180 -27.74 -20.29 -15.78
CA ASN A 180 -28.45 -19.94 -17.01
C ASN A 180 -27.97 -20.77 -18.22
N ASN A 181 -26.75 -21.33 -18.17
CA ASN A 181 -26.20 -22.15 -19.24
C ASN A 181 -25.50 -23.42 -18.70
N PRO A 182 -26.27 -24.49 -18.39
CA PRO A 182 -25.75 -25.70 -17.76
C PRO A 182 -24.75 -26.47 -18.64
N ALA A 183 -24.72 -26.24 -19.96
CA ALA A 183 -23.76 -26.85 -20.87
C ALA A 183 -22.30 -26.43 -20.57
N ASN A 184 -22.07 -25.25 -19.99
CA ASN A 184 -20.74 -24.80 -19.57
C ASN A 184 -20.26 -25.42 -18.24
N SER A 185 -21.12 -26.11 -17.49
CA SER A 185 -20.76 -26.77 -16.23
C SER A 185 -20.06 -28.14 -16.43
N VAL A 186 -20.25 -28.76 -17.59
CA VAL A 186 -19.88 -30.15 -17.87
C VAL A 186 -18.38 -30.34 -18.12
N ILE A 187 -17.63 -29.28 -18.47
CA ILE A 187 -16.18 -29.37 -18.74
C ILE A 187 -15.36 -29.54 -17.44
N SER A 188 -15.97 -29.40 -16.25
CA SER A 188 -15.30 -29.57 -14.95
C SER A 188 -15.40 -30.97 -14.35
N ARG A 189 -16.07 -31.93 -14.99
CA ARG A 189 -16.22 -33.32 -14.48
C ARG A 189 -15.80 -34.34 -15.52
N LEU A 190 -14.49 -34.53 -15.69
CA LEU A 190 -13.98 -35.77 -16.27
C LEU A 190 -14.23 -36.92 -15.27
N PRO A 191 -14.84 -38.04 -15.70
CA PRO A 191 -15.02 -39.20 -14.84
C PRO A 191 -13.66 -39.86 -14.58
N SER A 192 -13.40 -40.21 -13.32
CA SER A 192 -12.22 -41.00 -12.94
C SER A 192 -12.23 -42.35 -13.68
N PRO A 193 -11.06 -42.84 -14.14
CA PRO A 193 -11.00 -44.13 -14.82
C PRO A 193 -11.38 -45.27 -13.87
N PRO A 194 -11.99 -46.35 -14.37
CA PRO A 194 -12.46 -47.43 -13.53
C PRO A 194 -11.28 -48.14 -12.85
N ILE A 195 -11.38 -48.29 -11.53
CA ILE A 195 -10.45 -49.12 -10.74
C ILE A 195 -10.69 -50.57 -11.16
N SER A 196 -9.76 -51.12 -11.93
CA SER A 196 -9.71 -52.56 -12.22
C SER A 196 -9.39 -53.29 -10.93
N ARG A 197 -10.36 -54.02 -10.37
CA ARG A 197 -10.10 -54.99 -9.30
C ARG A 197 -9.52 -56.25 -9.92
N ARG A 198 -8.30 -56.60 -9.53
CA ARG A 198 -7.81 -57.97 -9.43
C ARG A 198 -7.24 -58.17 -8.04
#